data_AF-A0A1Y4J5N9-F1
#
_entry.id   AF-A0A1Y4J5N9-F1
#
_cell.length_a   1.000
_cell.length_b   1.000
_cell.length_c   1.000
_cell.angle_alpha   90.00
_cell.angle_beta   90.00
_cell.angle_gamma   90.00
#
_symmetry.space_group_name_H-M   'P 1'
#
loop_
_entity.id
_entity.type
_entity.pdbx_description
1 polymer ?
#
loop_
_entity_poly.entity_id
_entity_poly.type
_entity_poly.pdbx_seq_one_letter_code
_entity_poly.pdbx_strand_id
1 'polypeptide(L)'
;MAEEKDNKWQCYIIPDLATWTGAAGSKPHTPIEFYDTYEQAAARFQELRSEPYNSEDLSAARLTFGVQREDPPSAADLLQVRQGKNYLVDDYTRMASVNQSPEVMSILKQMRKDLGFDRVRVYDRDAYGGFIGPKDMAFARWKHPLKPMLRKSVLKELKETDSKTAPVPKNAHRKRTQDRE
;
A
#
# COMPACT_ATOMS: atom_id res chain seq x y z
N MET A 1 -3.87 -18.81 31.84
CA MET A 1 -3.97 -18.65 30.39
C MET A 1 -4.07 -17.16 30.12
N ALA A 2 -2.93 -16.46 30.12
CA ALA A 2 -2.89 -15.03 29.75
C ALA A 2 -2.91 -14.98 28.22
N GLU A 3 -3.80 -14.16 27.67
CA GLU A 3 -4.18 -14.12 26.27
C GLU A 3 -2.98 -13.77 25.37
N GLU A 4 -2.72 -14.55 24.33
CA GLU A 4 -1.82 -14.19 23.22
C GLU A 4 -2.35 -12.98 22.38
N LYS A 5 -3.37 -12.26 22.85
CA LYS A 5 -3.96 -11.12 22.14
C LYS A 5 -3.07 -9.88 22.16
N ASP A 6 -2.16 -9.74 23.12
CA ASP A 6 -1.41 -8.50 23.35
C ASP A 6 -0.37 -8.17 22.26
N ASN A 7 -0.04 -9.12 21.37
CA ASN A 7 1.00 -8.95 20.34
C ASN A 7 0.48 -8.87 18.89
N LYS A 8 -0.84 -8.97 18.67
CA LYS A 8 -1.41 -9.07 17.31
C LYS A 8 -1.53 -7.69 16.65
N TRP A 9 -1.24 -7.61 15.34
CA TRP A 9 -1.51 -6.40 14.57
C TRP A 9 -3.01 -6.27 14.26
N GLN A 10 -3.55 -5.07 14.49
CA GLN A 10 -4.90 -4.68 14.11
C GLN A 10 -4.85 -3.70 12.95
N CYS A 11 -5.78 -3.81 12.00
CA CYS A 11 -5.90 -2.85 10.90
C CYS A 11 -6.68 -1.62 11.35
N TYR A 12 -6.35 -0.45 10.81
CA TYR A 12 -7.15 0.75 10.99
C TYR A 12 -7.37 1.50 9.69
N ILE A 13 -8.49 2.23 9.63
CA ILE A 13 -8.86 3.14 8.56
C ILE A 13 -9.08 4.53 9.13
N ILE A 14 -8.52 5.55 8.48
CA ILE A 14 -8.88 6.96 8.73
C ILE A 14 -9.62 7.44 7.48
N PRO A 15 -10.95 7.70 7.54
CA PRO A 15 -11.74 8.03 6.36
C PRO A 15 -11.26 9.27 5.61
N ASP A 16 -10.80 10.29 6.34
CA ASP A 16 -10.21 11.49 5.77
C ASP A 16 -9.12 12.08 6.69
N LEU A 17 -7.87 11.68 6.48
CA LEU A 17 -6.71 12.21 7.19
C LEU A 17 -6.54 13.73 7.02
N ALA A 18 -7.08 14.33 5.95
CA ALA A 18 -7.04 15.77 5.76
C ALA A 18 -7.82 16.53 6.85
N THR A 19 -8.80 15.91 7.52
CA THR A 19 -9.49 16.54 8.66
C THR A 19 -8.60 16.67 9.88
N TRP A 20 -7.61 15.80 10.04
CA TRP A 20 -6.67 15.81 11.17
C TRP A 20 -5.49 16.77 10.97
N THR A 21 -5.20 17.11 9.72
CA THR A 21 -4.05 17.96 9.34
C THR A 21 -4.45 19.40 9.05
N GLY A 22 -5.75 19.73 9.14
CA GLY A 22 -6.31 21.03 8.74
C GLY A 22 -6.42 21.23 7.23
N ALA A 23 -5.93 20.29 6.42
CA ALA A 23 -5.96 20.37 4.97
C ALA A 23 -7.39 20.28 4.39
N ALA A 24 -8.34 19.72 5.15
CA ALA A 24 -9.76 19.72 4.80
C ALA A 24 -10.52 20.97 5.29
N GLY A 25 -9.81 22.02 5.73
CA GLY A 25 -10.41 23.22 6.31
C GLY A 25 -11.00 22.97 7.69
N SER A 26 -12.16 23.56 7.99
CA SER A 26 -12.84 23.48 9.30
C SER A 26 -13.66 22.20 9.51
N LYS A 27 -13.49 21.16 8.68
CA LYS A 27 -14.21 19.90 8.85
C LYS A 27 -13.77 19.21 10.15
N PRO A 28 -14.71 18.62 10.92
CA PRO A 28 -14.37 17.88 12.13
C PRO A 28 -13.52 16.65 11.81
N HIS A 29 -12.75 16.19 12.80
CA HIS A 29 -11.93 14.99 12.64
C HIS A 29 -12.80 13.77 12.33
N THR A 30 -12.46 13.04 11.28
CA THR A 30 -13.02 11.71 11.02
C THR A 30 -12.48 10.71 12.04
N PRO A 31 -13.30 9.83 12.64
CA PRO A 31 -12.83 8.87 13.62
C PRO A 31 -11.88 7.84 13.00
N ILE A 32 -10.95 7.32 13.80
CA ILE A 32 -10.14 6.16 13.41
C ILE A 32 -11.01 4.91 13.62
N GLU A 33 -11.20 4.15 12.56
CA GLU A 33 -11.98 2.91 12.56
C GLU A 33 -11.02 1.71 12.67
N PHE A 34 -11.22 0.81 13.63
CA PHE A 34 -10.34 -0.34 13.88
C PHE A 34 -10.99 -1.65 13.46
N TYR A 35 -10.19 -2.58 12.94
CA TYR A 35 -10.64 -3.83 12.34
C TYR A 35 -9.72 -5.01 12.70
N ASP A 36 -10.33 -6.12 13.11
CA ASP A 36 -9.61 -7.32 13.56
C ASP A 36 -9.00 -8.15 12.42
N THR A 37 -9.49 -7.93 11.20
CA THR A 37 -9.08 -8.63 9.98
C THR A 37 -8.79 -7.67 8.84
N TYR A 38 -7.92 -8.09 7.93
CA TYR A 38 -7.59 -7.34 6.73
C TYR A 38 -8.81 -7.19 5.81
N GLU A 39 -9.62 -8.25 5.65
CA GLU A 39 -10.75 -8.28 4.73
C GLU A 39 -11.81 -7.24 5.09
N GLN A 40 -12.09 -7.07 6.39
CA GLN A 40 -13.01 -6.04 6.88
C GLN A 40 -12.47 -4.63 6.58
N ALA A 41 -11.20 -4.38 6.89
CA ALA A 41 -10.57 -3.09 6.63
C ALA A 41 -10.48 -2.78 5.13
N ALA A 42 -10.18 -3.78 4.30
CA ALA A 42 -10.09 -3.63 2.85
C ALA A 42 -11.47 -3.35 2.23
N ALA A 43 -12.53 -4.04 2.67
CA ALA A 43 -13.90 -3.77 2.23
C ALA A 43 -14.32 -2.33 2.59
N ARG A 44 -14.05 -1.90 3.83
CA ARG A 44 -14.32 -0.51 4.24
C ARG A 44 -13.52 0.50 3.43
N PHE A 45 -12.23 0.23 3.21
CA PHE A 45 -11.39 1.09 2.40
C PHE A 45 -11.98 1.26 0.99
N GLN A 46 -12.43 0.16 0.36
CA GLN A 46 -13.05 0.21 -0.97
C GLN A 46 -14.36 0.99 -1.01
N GLU A 47 -15.20 0.87 0.02
CA GLU A 47 -16.41 1.68 0.17
C GLU A 47 -16.07 3.17 0.19
N LEU A 48 -15.19 3.57 1.12
CA LEU A 48 -14.75 4.96 1.29
C LEU A 48 -13.96 5.48 0.10
N ARG A 49 -13.31 4.61 -0.67
CA ARG A 49 -12.45 4.99 -1.82
C ARG A 49 -13.21 5.77 -2.89
N SER A 50 -14.52 5.54 -3.01
CA SER A 50 -15.41 6.20 -3.95
C SER A 50 -15.85 7.61 -3.52
N GLU A 51 -15.60 8.00 -2.28
CA GLU A 51 -15.96 9.33 -1.79
C GLU A 51 -15.31 10.44 -2.65
N PRO A 52 -16.06 11.48 -3.07
CA PRO A 52 -15.58 12.48 -4.01
C PRO A 52 -14.31 13.19 -3.57
N TYR A 53 -14.19 13.42 -2.25
CA TYR A 53 -13.08 14.16 -1.67
C TYR A 53 -11.72 13.47 -1.82
N ASN A 54 -11.71 12.15 -2.04
CA ASN A 54 -10.49 11.39 -2.30
C ASN A 54 -9.84 11.74 -3.64
N SER A 55 -10.60 12.33 -4.56
CA SER A 55 -10.14 12.73 -5.90
C SER A 55 -9.92 14.24 -6.03
N GLU A 56 -10.11 15.02 -4.97
CA GLU A 56 -9.83 16.45 -4.97
C GLU A 56 -8.35 16.73 -5.31
N ASP A 57 -8.09 17.84 -6.00
CA ASP A 57 -6.74 18.30 -6.32
C ASP A 57 -6.06 18.91 -5.09
N LEU A 58 -5.82 18.06 -4.10
CA LEU A 58 -5.18 18.39 -2.83
C LEU A 58 -4.00 17.46 -2.62
N SER A 59 -2.83 18.02 -2.32
CA SER A 59 -1.61 17.23 -2.12
C SER A 59 -1.60 16.44 -0.81
N ALA A 60 -2.49 16.78 0.14
CA ALA A 60 -2.67 16.10 1.42
C ALA A 60 -3.26 14.69 1.23
N ALA A 61 -2.99 13.80 2.20
CA ALA A 61 -3.62 12.49 2.24
C ALA A 61 -5.09 12.65 2.63
N ARG A 62 -5.94 11.85 1.98
CA ARG A 62 -7.36 11.72 2.28
C ARG A 62 -7.56 10.41 3.04
N LEU A 63 -8.09 9.38 2.41
CA LEU A 63 -8.27 8.05 3.01
C LEU A 63 -6.92 7.37 3.35
N THR A 64 -6.82 6.79 4.54
CA THR A 64 -5.63 6.06 5.01
C THR A 64 -5.99 4.66 5.50
N PHE A 65 -5.15 3.68 5.19
CA PHE A 65 -5.13 2.34 5.76
C PHE A 65 -3.78 2.13 6.45
N GLY A 66 -3.78 1.83 7.75
CA GLY A 66 -2.59 1.40 8.46
C GLY A 66 -2.80 0.18 9.36
N VAL A 67 -1.77 -0.13 10.14
CA VAL A 67 -1.76 -1.20 11.13
C VAL A 67 -1.23 -0.68 12.45
N GLN A 68 -1.76 -1.20 13.56
CA GLN A 68 -1.28 -0.91 14.91
C GLN A 68 -1.16 -2.18 15.75
N ARG A 69 -0.41 -2.11 16.85
CA ARG A 69 -0.43 -3.08 17.95
C ARG A 69 -0.18 -2.36 19.27
N GLU A 70 -0.66 -2.95 20.36
CA GLU A 70 -0.56 -2.36 21.70
C GLU A 70 0.74 -2.70 22.42
N ASP A 71 1.26 -3.93 22.30
CA ASP A 71 2.52 -4.33 22.95
C ASP A 71 3.53 -4.99 21.97
N PRO A 72 4.81 -4.57 21.97
CA PRO A 72 5.19 -3.20 22.31
C PRO A 72 4.55 -2.22 21.32
N PRO A 73 4.10 -1.03 21.77
CA PRO A 73 3.31 -0.12 20.97
C PRO A 73 3.95 0.20 19.62
N SER A 74 3.19 0.01 18.53
CA SER A 74 3.66 0.33 17.20
C SER A 74 2.50 0.58 16.25
N ALA A 75 2.59 1.60 15.42
CA ALA A 75 1.60 1.88 14.38
C ALA A 75 2.29 2.43 13.13
N ALA A 76 1.76 2.09 11.96
CA ALA A 76 2.26 2.58 10.68
C ALA A 76 1.14 2.65 9.64
N ASP A 77 1.08 3.77 8.94
CA ASP A 77 0.31 3.88 7.70
C ASP A 77 0.96 2.99 6.63
N LEU A 78 0.14 2.26 5.88
CA LEU A 78 0.59 1.40 4.78
C LEU A 78 0.13 1.93 3.42
N LEU A 79 -1.08 2.48 3.35
CA LEU A 79 -1.68 2.99 2.13
C LEU A 79 -2.41 4.30 2.39
N GLN A 80 -2.24 5.26 1.48
CA GLN A 80 -2.96 6.53 1.50
C GLN A 80 -3.55 6.82 0.13
N VAL A 81 -4.69 7.50 0.09
CA VAL A 81 -5.26 8.05 -1.13
C VAL A 81 -4.92 9.53 -1.22
N ARG A 82 -4.34 9.94 -2.36
CA ARG A 82 -4.04 11.34 -2.69
C ARG A 82 -4.42 11.58 -4.14
N GLN A 83 -5.20 12.61 -4.42
CA GLN A 83 -5.61 12.98 -5.79
C GLN A 83 -6.12 11.77 -6.60
N GLY A 84 -6.94 10.94 -5.97
CA GLY A 84 -7.55 9.76 -6.60
C GLY A 84 -6.58 8.63 -6.93
N LYS A 85 -5.38 8.61 -6.34
CA LYS A 85 -4.36 7.55 -6.52
C LYS A 85 -4.01 6.88 -5.21
N ASN A 86 -3.73 5.59 -5.27
CA ASN A 86 -3.29 4.77 -4.15
C ASN A 86 -1.77 4.88 -4.00
N TYR A 87 -1.33 5.48 -2.89
CA TYR A 87 0.06 5.66 -2.51
C TYR A 87 0.45 4.63 -1.45
N LEU A 88 1.42 3.78 -1.78
CA LEU A 88 2.14 3.03 -0.76
C LEU A 88 2.94 4.02 0.10
N VAL A 89 2.75 3.92 1.42
CA VAL A 89 3.55 4.63 2.42
C VAL A 89 4.78 3.79 2.74
N ASP A 90 5.97 4.39 2.71
CA ASP A 90 7.23 3.66 2.86
C ASP A 90 7.73 3.55 4.31
N ASP A 91 6.95 4.01 5.30
CA ASP A 91 7.27 4.01 6.73
C ASP A 91 7.65 2.62 7.24
N TYR A 92 6.97 1.57 6.77
CA TYR A 92 7.31 0.19 7.12
C TYR A 92 8.77 -0.14 6.81
N THR A 93 9.37 0.44 5.78
CA THR A 93 10.77 0.19 5.40
C THR A 93 11.77 0.74 6.41
N ARG A 94 11.35 1.65 7.29
CA ARG A 94 12.17 2.33 8.29
C ARG A 94 11.91 1.84 9.72
N MET A 95 10.90 1.01 9.93
CA MET A 95 10.48 0.50 11.23
C MET A 95 10.72 -1.01 11.34
N ALA A 96 11.67 -1.42 12.18
CA ALA A 96 12.00 -2.84 12.36
C ALA A 96 10.82 -3.67 12.88
N SER A 97 10.01 -3.11 13.80
CA SER A 97 8.79 -3.76 14.30
C SER A 97 7.80 -4.11 13.19
N VAL A 98 7.76 -3.31 12.14
CA VAL A 98 6.82 -3.45 11.01
C VAL A 98 7.43 -4.34 9.93
N ASN A 99 8.63 -4.02 9.42
CA ASN A 99 9.23 -4.79 8.31
C ASN A 99 9.74 -6.19 8.69
N GLN A 100 9.90 -6.50 9.97
CA GLN A 100 10.23 -7.85 10.44
C GLN A 100 8.98 -8.64 10.85
N SER A 101 7.79 -8.02 10.87
CA SER A 101 6.53 -8.70 11.19
C SER A 101 6.02 -9.50 9.99
N PRO A 102 5.94 -10.84 10.06
CA PRO A 102 5.38 -11.65 8.98
C PRO A 102 3.90 -11.32 8.71
N GLU A 103 3.15 -10.96 9.76
CA GLU A 103 1.74 -10.57 9.68
C GLU A 103 1.56 -9.29 8.85
N VAL A 104 2.32 -8.24 9.17
CA VAL A 104 2.25 -6.97 8.42
C VAL A 104 2.71 -7.15 6.97
N MET A 105 3.73 -7.98 6.75
CA MET A 105 4.17 -8.29 5.40
C MET A 105 3.12 -9.06 4.59
N SER A 106 2.35 -9.94 5.23
CA SER A 106 1.21 -10.62 4.60
C SER A 106 0.11 -9.62 4.23
N ILE A 107 -0.22 -8.68 5.14
CA ILE A 107 -1.17 -7.59 4.90
C ILE A 107 -0.74 -6.75 3.69
N LEU A 108 0.53 -6.31 3.61
CA LEU A 108 1.03 -5.54 2.47
C LEU A 108 0.90 -6.30 1.14
N LYS A 109 1.15 -7.61 1.14
CA LYS A 109 1.00 -8.45 -0.05
C LYS A 109 -0.45 -8.55 -0.51
N GLN A 110 -1.38 -8.79 0.42
CA GLN A 110 -2.81 -8.83 0.11
C GLN A 110 -3.29 -7.45 -0.36
N MET A 111 -2.88 -6.39 0.32
CA MET A 111 -3.18 -4.99 -0.05
C MET A 111 -2.74 -4.65 -1.46
N ARG A 112 -1.54 -5.06 -1.88
CA ARG A 112 -1.09 -4.90 -3.27
C ARG A 112 -2.00 -5.63 -4.26
N LYS A 113 -2.47 -6.83 -3.92
CA LYS A 113 -3.31 -7.66 -4.78
C LYS A 113 -4.72 -7.07 -4.92
N ASP A 114 -5.32 -6.63 -3.81
CA ASP A 114 -6.75 -6.29 -3.78
C ASP A 114 -7.01 -4.80 -3.99
N LEU A 115 -6.12 -3.93 -3.50
CA LEU A 115 -6.28 -2.46 -3.57
C LEU A 115 -5.34 -1.82 -4.60
N GLY A 116 -4.19 -2.43 -4.86
CA GLY A 116 -3.20 -1.92 -5.81
C GLY A 116 -2.46 -0.67 -5.31
N PHE A 117 -1.29 -0.43 -5.90
CA PHE A 117 -0.46 0.76 -5.63
C PHE A 117 -0.11 1.45 -6.94
N ASP A 118 -0.49 2.72 -7.06
CA ASP A 118 -0.17 3.56 -8.21
C ASP A 118 1.17 4.26 -8.01
N ARG A 119 1.40 4.76 -6.79
CA ARG A 119 2.53 5.61 -6.44
C ARG A 119 3.15 5.20 -5.11
N VAL A 120 4.35 5.69 -4.88
CA VAL A 120 5.04 5.64 -3.59
C VAL A 120 5.46 7.06 -3.26
N ARG A 121 5.26 7.45 -2.00
CA ARG A 121 5.79 8.71 -1.48
C ARG A 121 7.02 8.35 -0.64
N VAL A 122 8.21 8.66 -1.18
CA VAL A 122 9.49 8.25 -0.61
C VAL A 122 10.11 9.40 0.16
N TYR A 123 10.67 9.10 1.33
CA TYR A 123 11.50 10.02 2.10
C TYR A 123 12.98 9.64 1.94
N ASP A 124 13.64 10.26 0.96
CA ASP A 124 15.07 10.05 0.73
C ASP A 124 15.91 10.66 1.86
N ARG A 125 17.14 10.17 2.02
CA ARG A 125 18.12 10.78 2.93
C ARG A 125 19.13 11.60 2.15
N ASP A 126 19.50 12.76 2.69
CA ASP A 126 20.63 13.54 2.21
C ASP A 126 21.97 12.93 2.61
N ALA A 127 23.06 13.53 2.13
CA ALA A 127 24.43 13.10 2.43
C ALA A 127 24.79 13.17 3.93
N TYR A 128 24.02 13.91 4.72
CA TYR A 128 24.21 14.10 6.16
C TYR A 128 23.26 13.21 6.98
N GLY A 129 22.45 12.37 6.33
CA GLY A 129 21.49 11.47 6.96
C GLY A 129 20.15 12.11 7.33
N GLY A 130 19.93 13.38 7.00
CA GLY A 130 18.66 14.08 7.15
C GLY A 130 17.64 13.61 6.12
N PHE A 131 16.34 13.63 6.46
CA PHE A 131 15.30 13.33 5.48
C PHE A 131 15.09 14.52 4.54
N ILE A 132 15.19 14.26 3.24
CA ILE A 132 14.77 15.20 2.20
C ILE A 132 13.25 15.08 2.05
N GLY A 133 12.60 16.20 1.70
CA GLY A 133 11.15 16.27 1.50
C GLY A 133 10.61 15.16 0.58
N PRO A 134 9.34 14.79 0.76
CA PRO A 134 8.77 13.62 0.11
C PRO A 134 8.81 13.71 -1.40
N LYS A 135 9.22 12.63 -2.05
CA LYS A 135 9.22 12.49 -3.50
C LYS A 135 8.18 11.47 -3.95
N ASP A 136 7.26 11.93 -4.77
CA ASP A 136 6.24 11.07 -5.38
C ASP A 136 6.80 10.38 -6.63
N MET A 137 6.75 9.06 -6.66
CA MET A 137 7.14 8.28 -7.84
C MET A 137 6.13 7.20 -8.20
N ALA A 138 6.11 6.79 -9.46
CA ALA A 138 5.29 5.66 -9.89
C ALA A 138 5.76 4.38 -9.18
N PHE A 139 4.83 3.59 -8.66
CA PHE A 139 5.15 2.35 -7.93
C PHE A 139 6.01 1.39 -8.76
N ALA A 140 5.70 1.26 -10.05
CA ALA A 140 6.47 0.45 -11.00
C ALA A 140 7.96 0.85 -11.10
N ARG A 141 8.29 2.13 -10.87
CA ARG A 141 9.66 2.67 -10.94
C ARG A 141 10.38 2.67 -9.60
N TRP A 142 9.68 2.47 -8.50
CA TRP A 142 10.26 2.54 -7.16
C TRP A 142 11.25 1.40 -6.94
N LYS A 143 12.45 1.69 -6.43
CA LYS A 143 13.42 0.66 -6.03
C LYS A 143 13.35 0.50 -4.53
N HIS A 144 12.99 -0.70 -4.09
CA HIS A 144 12.76 -0.94 -2.68
C HIS A 144 14.06 -0.78 -1.84
N PRO A 145 14.03 0.00 -0.74
CA PRO A 145 15.22 0.39 0.01
C PRO A 145 15.80 -0.70 0.92
N LEU A 146 15.00 -1.70 1.34
CA LEU A 146 15.52 -2.79 2.18
C LEU A 146 16.60 -3.62 1.45
N LYS A 147 17.67 -3.95 2.19
CA LYS A 147 18.83 -4.72 1.72
C LYS A 147 18.40 -6.08 1.12
N PRO A 148 19.10 -6.59 0.09
CA PRO A 148 18.78 -7.86 -0.57
C PRO A 148 18.51 -9.06 0.34
N MET A 149 19.19 -9.17 1.49
CA MET A 149 19.00 -10.27 2.43
C MET A 149 17.66 -10.23 3.18
N LEU A 150 17.05 -9.05 3.33
CA LEU A 150 15.71 -8.87 3.87
C LEU A 150 14.62 -9.01 2.78
N ARG A 151 15.01 -9.25 1.52
CA ARG A 151 14.08 -9.42 0.37
C ARG A 151 13.50 -10.83 0.22
N LYS A 152 13.75 -11.75 1.16
CA LYS A 152 13.18 -13.10 1.02
C LYS A 152 11.65 -13.02 1.18
N SER A 153 10.94 -13.57 0.19
CA SER A 153 9.49 -13.73 0.09
C SER A 153 8.68 -12.51 -0.38
N VAL A 154 8.60 -11.43 0.40
CA VAL A 154 7.51 -10.43 0.26
C VAL A 154 7.66 -9.53 -0.97
N LEU A 155 8.90 -9.18 -1.32
CA LEU A 155 9.20 -8.10 -2.27
C LEU A 155 9.20 -8.50 -3.74
N LYS A 156 9.52 -9.75 -4.00
CA LYS A 156 9.41 -10.34 -5.34
C LYS A 156 7.94 -10.33 -5.76
N GLU A 157 7.04 -10.71 -4.86
CA GLU A 157 5.60 -10.83 -5.12
C GLU A 157 4.87 -9.49 -5.22
N LEU A 158 5.30 -8.46 -4.46
CA LEU A 158 4.74 -7.10 -4.57
C LEU A 158 4.89 -6.49 -5.97
N LYS A 159 5.87 -6.95 -6.76
CA LYS A 159 6.15 -6.46 -8.12
C LYS A 159 5.89 -7.47 -9.24
N GLU A 160 5.82 -8.77 -8.95
CA GLU A 160 5.63 -9.81 -9.96
C GLU A 160 4.17 -10.03 -10.37
N THR A 161 3.21 -9.41 -9.68
CA THR A 161 1.77 -9.57 -9.95
C THR A 161 1.29 -8.97 -11.28
N ASP A 162 2.10 -8.16 -11.96
CA ASP A 162 1.74 -7.58 -13.27
C ASP A 162 2.12 -8.49 -14.47
N SER A 163 2.88 -9.56 -14.27
CA SER A 163 3.48 -10.33 -15.37
C SER A 163 2.68 -11.54 -15.86
N LYS A 164 1.50 -11.85 -15.30
CA LYS A 164 0.83 -13.15 -15.54
C LYS A 164 -0.63 -13.10 -16.01
N THR A 165 -1.08 -11.98 -16.56
CA THR A 165 -2.42 -11.92 -17.18
C THR A 165 -2.42 -11.07 -18.45
N ALA A 166 -1.62 -11.47 -19.44
CA ALA A 166 -1.88 -11.12 -20.83
C ALA A 166 -2.14 -12.42 -21.60
N PRO A 167 -3.32 -12.62 -22.22
CA PRO A 167 -3.54 -13.78 -23.07
C PRO A 167 -2.69 -13.61 -24.34
N VAL A 168 -1.73 -14.50 -24.53
CA VAL A 168 -0.95 -14.59 -25.77
C VAL A 168 -1.90 -14.92 -26.92
N PRO A 169 -1.96 -14.13 -28.01
CA PRO A 169 -2.72 -14.52 -29.18
C PRO A 169 -2.06 -15.75 -29.82
N LYS A 170 -2.82 -16.84 -29.94
CA LYS A 170 -2.36 -18.05 -30.63
C LYS A 170 -2.17 -17.73 -32.11
N ASN A 171 -0.91 -17.78 -32.57
CA ASN A 171 -0.55 -17.74 -33.98
C ASN A 171 -1.33 -18.81 -34.74
N ALA A 172 -2.21 -18.38 -35.64
CA ALA A 172 -2.86 -19.26 -36.61
C ALA A 172 -1.82 -19.84 -37.56
N HIS A 173 -1.77 -21.17 -37.62
CA HIS A 173 -1.08 -21.93 -38.66
C HIS A 173 -1.49 -21.43 -40.05
N ARG A 174 -0.54 -20.86 -40.79
CA ARG A 174 -0.69 -20.66 -42.24
C ARG A 174 -0.26 -21.96 -42.92
N LYS A 175 -1.25 -22.80 -43.28
CA LYS A 175 -1.05 -23.97 -44.14
C LYS A 175 -0.38 -23.52 -45.44
N ARG A 176 0.73 -24.18 -45.82
CA ARG A 176 1.26 -24.16 -47.19
C ARG A 176 0.23 -24.86 -48.08
N THR A 177 -0.40 -24.11 -48.98
CA THR A 177 -1.00 -24.68 -50.19
C THR A 177 0.12 -24.96 -51.17
N GLN A 178 0.22 -26.22 -51.56
CA GLN A 178 1.07 -26.73 -52.61
C GLN A 178 0.21 -26.71 -53.87
N ASP A 179 0.36 -25.68 -54.70
CA ASP A 179 -0.28 -25.65 -56.02
C ASP A 179 0.49 -26.56 -56.98
N ARG A 180 -0.27 -27.45 -57.61
CA ARG A 180 0.13 -28.36 -58.66
C ARG A 180 -0.71 -27.98 -59.87
N GLU A 181 -0.09 -27.33 -60.85
CA GLU A 181 -0.40 -27.43 -62.28
C GLU A 181 0.83 -27.02 -63.08
#